data_AF-A0A0H5BQC6-F1
#
_entry.id   AF-A0A0H5BQC6-F1
#
_cell.length_a   1.000
_cell.length_b   1.000
_cell.length_c   1.000
_cell.angle_alpha   90.00
_cell.angle_beta   90.00
_cell.angle_gamma   90.00
#
_symmetry.space_group_name_H-M   'P 1'
#
loop_
_entity.id
_entity.type
_entity.pdbx_description
1 polymer ?
#
loop_
_entity_poly.entity_id
_entity_poly.type
_entity_poly.pdbx_seq_one_letter_code
_entity_poly.pdbx_strand_id
1 'polypeptide(L)'
;MTLVLEIEFLAGVAFAAVGPDSDRPDWPPQPDRIFSALVAAWAARGQSAREADALRWLETRPEQRIVASGALARTAPVSFVPPNDPGTGRIGNRSVLPDFRARQPRRFPAARPDDPTLRLIWTDADPDDATLAALDALAADTAYVGHSTSLTRCRFRREVEPEVLAAARPAQRRIYDGRLAELTAAFAAGRRPAPGARVPPAAEAAAMVRHGVFDSRWLLLDHVHGTMPDVRAAAIVAKTIRDALLNGYSGAGKRIPEIVSGHAPDGTPTRAPHLAIVPLAFVGAPYADGRVLGFALVPPRGSGLLNDPGFLAALRSKAELIEERGRRILTICTPKGTANGHAFRIELSPTLKADRRSLDPAPYLGPAHTFATVTPIVLDRHLKEKGAARQNEIIAQIIIACRNAGLPEPATITPDKGAPFAAVFPDKHSAIEGAVSAWPSGPAPAWTRWRLPKSLASRPLIHAVIHFAEKVEGPVLLGAGRFFGLGLCRAIEPERAP
;
A
#
# COMPACT_ATOMS: atom_id res chain seq x y z
N MET A 1 1.92 -2.45 -36.08
CA MET A 1 2.61 -1.19 -36.40
C MET A 1 2.29 -0.20 -35.30
N THR A 2 3.28 0.59 -34.88
CA THR A 2 3.24 1.31 -33.60
C THR A 2 3.54 2.78 -33.83
N LEU A 3 2.78 3.68 -33.22
CA LEU A 3 3.14 5.10 -33.18
C LEU A 3 3.69 5.44 -31.80
N VAL A 4 4.77 6.21 -31.73
CA VAL A 4 5.37 6.67 -30.48
C VAL A 4 5.61 8.16 -30.54
N LEU A 5 5.13 8.87 -29.51
CA LEU A 5 5.54 10.23 -29.20
C LEU A 5 6.57 10.17 -28.09
N GLU A 6 7.81 10.53 -28.41
CA GLU A 6 8.88 10.70 -27.42
C GLU A 6 8.91 12.15 -26.96
N ILE A 7 9.00 12.35 -25.65
CA ILE A 7 8.99 13.65 -24.98
C ILE A 7 10.15 13.66 -23.99
N GLU A 8 11.15 14.49 -24.24
CA GLU A 8 12.28 14.69 -23.34
C GLU A 8 12.12 16.01 -22.59
N PHE A 9 12.13 15.94 -21.26
CA PHE A 9 12.15 17.13 -20.40
C PHE A 9 13.57 17.66 -20.28
N LEU A 10 13.87 18.72 -21.02
CA LEU A 10 15.23 19.25 -21.23
C LEU A 10 15.91 19.74 -19.95
N ALA A 11 15.13 20.17 -18.96
CA ALA A 11 15.64 20.59 -17.66
C ALA A 11 15.83 19.42 -16.66
N GLY A 12 15.52 18.19 -17.06
CA GLY A 12 15.51 17.02 -16.16
C GLY A 12 14.46 17.10 -15.04
N VAL A 13 13.49 18.01 -15.18
CA VAL A 13 12.43 18.26 -14.19
C VAL A 13 11.12 18.56 -14.91
N ALA A 14 10.03 17.94 -14.44
CA ALA A 14 8.68 18.19 -14.91
C ALA A 14 7.87 18.93 -13.84
N PHE A 15 7.57 20.20 -14.08
CA PHE A 15 6.62 20.99 -13.32
C PHE A 15 5.20 20.76 -13.86
N ALA A 16 4.41 20.00 -13.13
CA ALA A 16 3.01 19.76 -13.42
C ALA A 16 2.29 19.38 -12.13
N ALA A 17 1.12 19.95 -11.87
CA ALA A 17 0.29 19.60 -10.72
C ALA A 17 -0.87 18.71 -11.15
N VAL A 18 -1.24 17.71 -10.34
CA VAL A 18 -2.38 16.80 -10.61
C VAL A 18 -3.70 17.58 -10.76
N GLY A 19 -3.81 18.70 -10.04
CA GLY A 19 -4.92 19.65 -10.12
C GLY A 19 -4.50 21.03 -9.58
N PRO A 20 -5.39 22.04 -9.69
CA PRO A 20 -5.09 23.42 -9.31
C PRO A 20 -4.65 23.60 -7.85
N ASP A 21 -5.23 22.82 -6.95
CA ASP A 21 -4.97 22.89 -5.50
C ASP A 21 -4.08 21.74 -5.00
N SER A 22 -3.54 20.93 -5.92
CA SER A 22 -2.71 19.76 -5.57
C SER A 22 -1.26 20.17 -5.34
N ASP A 23 -0.70 19.75 -4.22
CA ASP A 23 0.74 19.83 -3.92
C ASP A 23 1.53 18.65 -4.50
N ARG A 24 0.86 17.66 -5.10
CA ARG A 24 1.48 16.51 -5.75
C ARG A 24 1.83 16.79 -7.20
N PRO A 25 3.05 16.43 -7.65
CA PRO A 25 3.40 16.51 -9.05
C PRO A 25 2.66 15.46 -9.89
N ASP A 26 2.30 15.83 -11.11
CA ASP A 26 1.66 14.98 -12.11
C ASP A 26 2.74 14.29 -12.95
N TRP A 27 3.33 13.22 -12.39
CA TRP A 27 4.31 12.38 -13.09
C TRP A 27 3.91 10.90 -13.08
N PRO A 28 4.00 10.20 -14.25
CA PRO A 28 4.16 10.80 -15.57
C PRO A 28 2.90 11.60 -15.99
N PRO A 29 3.05 12.71 -16.73
CA PRO A 29 1.91 13.43 -17.28
C PRO A 29 1.10 12.48 -18.18
N GLN A 30 -0.22 12.53 -18.02
CA GLN A 30 -1.13 11.65 -18.75
C GLN A 30 -1.44 12.15 -20.18
N PRO A 31 -1.85 11.27 -21.11
CA PRO A 31 -2.10 11.60 -22.52
C PRO A 31 -2.98 12.82 -22.77
N ASP A 32 -4.00 13.06 -21.94
CA ASP A 32 -4.88 14.22 -22.06
C ASP A 32 -4.13 15.57 -21.89
N ARG A 33 -3.16 15.60 -20.98
CA ARG A 33 -2.29 16.77 -20.77
C ARG A 33 -1.32 16.95 -21.92
N ILE A 34 -0.72 15.86 -22.40
CA ILE A 34 0.20 15.87 -23.55
C ILE A 34 -0.54 16.36 -24.80
N PHE A 35 -1.76 15.84 -25.04
CA PHE A 35 -2.59 16.28 -26.15
C PHE A 35 -2.96 17.76 -26.04
N SER A 36 -3.23 18.27 -24.84
CA SER A 36 -3.46 19.71 -24.63
C SER A 36 -2.25 20.56 -25.03
N ALA A 37 -1.03 20.05 -24.83
CA ALA A 37 0.20 20.73 -25.27
C ALA A 37 0.34 20.73 -26.81
N LEU A 38 0.05 19.60 -27.47
CA LEU A 38 0.04 19.50 -28.94
C LEU A 38 -1.01 20.45 -29.56
N VAL A 39 -2.20 20.54 -28.97
CA VAL A 39 -3.26 21.46 -29.41
C VAL A 39 -2.84 22.92 -29.21
N ALA A 40 -2.13 23.24 -28.12
CA ALA A 40 -1.59 24.57 -27.90
C ALA A 40 -0.53 24.94 -28.96
N ALA A 41 0.35 24.00 -29.33
CA ALA A 41 1.32 24.19 -30.42
C ALA A 41 0.63 24.41 -31.77
N TRP A 42 -0.38 23.60 -32.10
CA TRP A 42 -1.21 23.79 -33.30
C TRP A 42 -1.87 25.17 -33.37
N ALA A 43 -2.44 25.63 -32.25
CA ALA A 43 -3.04 26.96 -32.18
C ALA A 43 -2.01 28.08 -32.37
N ALA A 44 -0.81 27.94 -31.79
CA ALA A 44 0.29 28.90 -31.96
C ALA A 44 0.85 28.92 -33.39
N ARG A 45 0.76 27.80 -34.11
CA ARG A 45 1.21 27.64 -35.51
C ARG A 45 0.17 28.09 -36.55
N GLY A 46 -0.90 28.76 -36.12
CA GLY A 46 -1.90 29.32 -37.03
C GLY A 46 -3.01 28.34 -37.46
N GLN A 47 -3.21 27.26 -36.71
CA GLN A 47 -4.37 26.36 -36.85
C GLN A 47 -4.49 25.70 -38.24
N SER A 48 -3.38 25.18 -38.76
CA SER A 48 -3.36 24.47 -40.06
C SER A 48 -4.39 23.33 -40.11
N ALA A 49 -5.14 23.24 -41.22
CA ALA A 49 -6.15 22.20 -41.42
C ALA A 49 -5.53 20.79 -41.41
N ARG A 50 -4.36 20.61 -42.03
CA ARG A 50 -3.64 19.33 -42.07
C ARG A 50 -3.21 18.85 -40.68
N GLU A 51 -2.75 19.78 -39.84
CA GLU A 51 -2.38 19.50 -38.45
C GLU A 51 -3.63 19.19 -37.59
N ALA A 52 -4.75 19.88 -37.85
CA ALA A 52 -6.02 19.59 -37.19
C ALA A 52 -6.53 18.18 -37.55
N ASP A 53 -6.42 17.78 -38.81
CA ASP A 53 -6.80 16.43 -39.26
C ASP A 53 -5.92 15.35 -38.63
N ALA A 54 -4.61 15.62 -38.50
CA ALA A 54 -3.69 14.73 -37.80
C ALA A 54 -4.01 14.60 -36.30
N LEU A 55 -4.37 15.70 -35.63
CA LEU A 55 -4.84 15.68 -34.24
C LEU A 55 -6.14 14.88 -34.10
N ARG A 56 -7.14 15.09 -34.98
CA ARG A 56 -8.39 14.30 -34.99
C ARG A 56 -8.13 12.82 -35.24
N TRP A 57 -7.22 12.50 -36.15
CA TRP A 57 -6.79 11.12 -36.36
C TRP A 57 -6.23 10.51 -35.07
N LEU A 58 -5.43 11.26 -34.31
CA LEU A 58 -4.87 10.81 -33.03
C LEU A 58 -5.95 10.56 -31.96
N GLU A 59 -7.05 11.32 -31.94
CA GLU A 59 -8.17 11.15 -31.01
C GLU A 59 -8.88 9.81 -31.14
N THR A 60 -8.89 9.26 -32.36
CA THR A 60 -9.57 8.00 -32.65
C THR A 60 -8.73 6.76 -32.27
N ARG A 61 -7.52 6.93 -31.73
CA ARG A 61 -6.62 5.82 -31.40
C ARG A 61 -6.90 5.28 -29.98
N PRO A 62 -7.36 4.02 -29.84
CA PRO A 62 -7.98 3.54 -28.60
C PRO A 62 -6.99 3.13 -27.50
N GLU A 63 -5.83 2.58 -27.86
CA GLU A 63 -4.85 2.07 -26.88
C GLU A 63 -3.66 3.03 -26.74
N GLN A 64 -3.52 3.60 -25.54
CA GLN A 64 -2.47 4.56 -25.19
C GLN A 64 -1.69 4.01 -23.99
N ARG A 65 -0.41 3.76 -24.18
CA ARG A 65 0.49 3.23 -23.15
C ARG A 65 1.63 4.22 -22.89
N ILE A 66 2.08 4.28 -21.64
CA ILE A 66 3.11 5.22 -21.19
C ILE A 66 4.33 4.41 -20.75
N VAL A 67 5.49 4.80 -21.25
CA VAL A 67 6.79 4.42 -20.68
C VAL A 67 7.39 5.67 -20.07
N ALA A 68 7.61 5.63 -18.77
CA ALA A 68 8.31 6.67 -18.04
C ALA A 68 9.00 6.05 -16.84
N SER A 69 10.15 6.60 -16.48
CA SER A 69 10.89 6.23 -15.29
C SER A 69 10.13 6.59 -14.00
N GLY A 70 10.66 6.11 -12.87
CA GLY A 70 10.33 6.67 -11.57
C GLY A 70 10.69 8.16 -11.51
N ALA A 71 10.19 8.84 -10.48
CA ALA A 71 10.59 10.21 -10.23
C ALA A 71 10.54 10.54 -8.74
N LEU A 72 11.48 11.39 -8.33
CA LEU A 72 11.49 12.00 -7.01
C LEU A 72 10.63 13.27 -7.03
N ALA A 73 9.68 13.35 -6.10
CA ALA A 73 8.91 14.57 -5.89
C ALA A 73 9.82 15.64 -5.27
N ARG A 74 9.95 16.79 -5.94
CA ARG A 74 10.72 17.91 -5.42
C ARG A 74 9.90 18.66 -4.37
N THR A 75 10.56 19.12 -3.32
CA THR A 75 9.95 20.03 -2.34
C THR A 75 9.41 21.27 -3.07
N ALA A 76 8.12 21.56 -2.86
CA ALA A 76 7.42 22.68 -3.46
C ALA A 76 7.13 23.76 -2.41
N PRO A 77 8.08 24.69 -2.15
CA PRO A 77 7.87 25.75 -1.18
C PRO A 77 6.73 26.68 -1.60
N VAL A 78 6.08 27.31 -0.60
CA VAL A 78 5.09 28.35 -0.86
C VAL A 78 5.80 29.54 -1.51
N SER A 79 5.34 29.89 -2.70
CA SER A 79 5.84 31.01 -3.50
C SER A 79 4.74 32.04 -3.66
N PHE A 80 5.07 33.32 -3.66
CA PHE A 80 4.11 34.39 -3.91
C PHE A 80 4.41 35.03 -5.25
N VAL A 81 3.52 34.80 -6.22
CA VAL A 81 3.66 35.40 -7.56
C VAL A 81 2.90 36.72 -7.57
N PRO A 82 3.50 37.82 -8.06
CA PRO A 82 2.81 39.08 -8.18
C PRO A 82 1.53 38.93 -9.04
N PRO A 83 0.35 39.37 -8.56
CA PRO A 83 -0.81 39.50 -9.43
C PRO A 83 -0.54 40.54 -10.53
N ASN A 84 -1.27 40.43 -11.65
CA ASN A 84 -1.30 41.47 -12.67
C ASN A 84 -1.76 42.79 -12.04
N ASP A 85 -1.14 43.90 -12.46
CA ASP A 85 -1.54 45.21 -11.97
C ASP A 85 -2.98 45.53 -12.41
N PRO A 86 -3.83 46.02 -11.51
CA PRO A 86 -5.15 46.49 -11.90
C PRO A 86 -4.99 47.74 -12.78
N GLY A 87 -5.89 47.91 -13.75
CA GLY A 87 -5.95 49.14 -14.54
C GLY A 87 -6.10 50.35 -13.61
N THR A 88 -5.16 51.29 -13.68
CA THR A 88 -5.17 52.50 -12.87
C THR A 88 -5.84 53.64 -13.63
N GLY A 89 -6.99 54.09 -13.15
CA GLY A 89 -7.58 55.36 -13.59
C GLY A 89 -6.82 56.57 -13.02
N ARG A 90 -7.35 57.78 -13.21
CA ARG A 90 -6.73 59.05 -12.77
C ARG A 90 -6.37 59.15 -11.27
N ILE A 91 -6.97 58.32 -10.40
CA ILE A 91 -6.76 58.36 -8.94
C ILE A 91 -5.71 57.36 -8.46
N GLY A 92 -5.18 56.49 -9.34
CA GLY A 92 -4.22 55.45 -8.97
C GLY A 92 -4.82 54.36 -8.08
N ASN A 93 -4.29 53.14 -8.14
CA ASN A 93 -4.71 52.05 -7.25
C ASN A 93 -3.56 51.68 -6.33
N ARG A 94 -3.74 51.83 -5.01
CA ARG A 94 -2.69 51.53 -4.01
C ARG A 94 -2.21 50.08 -4.06
N SER A 95 -3.00 49.14 -4.58
CA SER A 95 -2.59 47.74 -4.72
C SER A 95 -1.46 47.50 -5.72
N VAL A 96 -1.08 48.50 -6.53
CA VAL A 96 0.14 48.44 -7.37
C VAL A 96 1.41 48.56 -6.53
N LEU A 97 1.33 49.17 -5.33
CA LEU A 97 2.47 49.30 -4.42
C LEU A 97 2.78 47.95 -3.76
N PRO A 98 4.05 47.53 -3.67
CA PRO A 98 4.45 46.22 -3.14
C PRO A 98 3.87 45.85 -1.76
N ASP A 99 3.69 46.85 -0.88
CA ASP A 99 3.20 46.65 0.50
C ASP A 99 1.69 46.40 0.58
N PHE A 100 0.92 46.88 -0.40
CA PHE A 100 -0.53 46.76 -0.44
C PHE A 100 -1.00 45.76 -1.50
N ARG A 101 -0.07 45.10 -2.20
CA ARG A 101 -0.37 44.13 -3.25
C ARG A 101 -0.84 42.82 -2.60
N ALA A 102 -2.01 42.34 -3.04
CA ALA A 102 -2.53 41.06 -2.59
C ALA A 102 -1.56 39.92 -2.94
N ARG A 103 -1.19 39.11 -1.95
CA ARG A 103 -0.27 37.97 -2.12
C ARG A 103 -1.09 36.69 -2.06
N GLN A 104 -1.19 36.01 -3.20
CA GLN A 104 -1.82 34.69 -3.27
C GLN A 104 -0.74 33.61 -3.16
N PRO A 105 -0.76 32.76 -2.13
CA PRO A 105 0.20 31.67 -2.01
C PRO A 105 0.03 30.69 -3.17
N ARG A 106 1.13 30.32 -3.82
CA ARG A 106 1.18 29.33 -4.89
C ARG A 106 2.22 28.27 -4.59
N ARG A 107 2.01 27.07 -5.12
CA ARG A 107 3.00 26.00 -5.12
C ARG A 107 3.21 25.53 -6.55
N PHE A 108 4.45 25.17 -6.85
CA PHE A 108 4.85 24.64 -8.14
C PHE A 108 5.40 23.23 -7.93
N PRO A 109 4.51 22.22 -7.79
CA PRO A 109 4.95 20.85 -7.62
C PRO A 109 5.71 20.39 -8.86
N ALA A 110 6.82 19.68 -8.61
CA ALA A 110 7.70 19.21 -9.66
C ALA A 110 8.18 17.80 -9.37
N ALA A 111 8.38 17.02 -10.43
CA ALA A 111 8.97 15.69 -10.39
C ALA A 111 10.34 15.74 -11.08
N ARG A 112 11.35 15.12 -10.46
CA ARG A 112 12.65 14.84 -11.07
C ARG A 112 12.67 13.38 -11.49
N PRO A 113 12.44 13.06 -12.77
CA PRO A 113 12.48 11.68 -13.24
C PRO A 113 13.89 11.12 -13.30
N ASP A 114 14.02 9.80 -13.17
CA ASP A 114 15.32 9.10 -13.25
C ASP A 114 15.84 9.10 -14.70
N ASP A 115 14.91 8.98 -15.65
CA ASP A 115 15.10 9.21 -17.09
C ASP A 115 14.22 10.39 -17.51
N PRO A 116 14.77 11.50 -18.05
CA PRO A 116 14.00 12.66 -18.49
C PRO A 116 13.10 12.39 -19.69
N THR A 117 13.15 11.19 -20.29
CA THR A 117 12.39 10.81 -21.47
C THR A 117 11.12 10.06 -21.09
N LEU A 118 9.99 10.57 -21.55
CA LEU A 118 8.69 9.91 -21.54
C LEU A 118 8.34 9.46 -22.96
N ARG A 119 7.75 8.27 -23.10
CA ARG A 119 7.20 7.79 -24.38
C ARG A 119 5.73 7.48 -24.24
N LEU A 120 4.92 8.07 -25.10
CA LEU A 120 3.52 7.74 -25.28
C LEU A 120 3.38 6.85 -26.52
N ILE A 121 2.83 5.66 -26.36
CA ILE A 121 2.83 4.58 -27.35
C ILE A 121 1.39 4.23 -27.71
N TRP A 122 1.13 4.11 -29.01
CA TRP A 122 -0.08 3.53 -29.57
C TRP A 122 0.27 2.23 -30.29
N THR A 123 -0.19 1.10 -29.74
CA THR A 123 0.18 -0.28 -30.12
C THR A 123 -0.45 -0.78 -31.42
N ASP A 124 -1.49 -0.09 -31.90
CA ASP A 124 -2.20 -0.39 -33.13
C ASP A 124 -2.50 0.90 -33.89
N ALA A 125 -1.43 1.60 -34.26
CA ALA A 125 -1.51 2.88 -34.94
C ALA A 125 -0.43 2.98 -36.01
N ASP A 126 -0.86 3.02 -37.26
CA ASP A 126 0.00 3.27 -38.42
C ASP A 126 -0.51 4.51 -39.17
N PRO A 127 0.10 5.69 -38.93
CA PRO A 127 -0.23 6.89 -39.70
C PRO A 127 0.41 6.84 -41.09
N ASP A 128 -0.28 7.35 -42.11
CA ASP A 128 0.35 7.62 -43.40
C ASP A 128 1.46 8.69 -43.28
N ASP A 129 2.30 8.82 -44.31
CA ASP A 129 3.45 9.74 -44.28
C ASP A 129 3.02 11.20 -44.09
N ALA A 130 1.85 11.56 -44.62
CA ALA A 130 1.34 12.90 -44.53
C ALA A 130 0.91 13.27 -43.10
N THR A 131 0.27 12.33 -42.40
CA THR A 131 -0.19 12.42 -41.01
C THR A 131 0.99 12.40 -40.06
N LEU A 132 1.96 11.48 -40.26
CA LEU A 132 3.16 11.41 -39.45
C LEU A 132 3.95 12.73 -39.51
N ALA A 133 4.17 13.27 -40.71
CA ALA A 133 4.89 14.53 -40.88
C ALA A 133 4.18 15.71 -40.20
N ALA A 134 2.83 15.73 -40.22
CA ALA A 134 2.07 16.76 -39.53
C ALA A 134 2.14 16.64 -38.00
N LEU A 135 2.04 15.40 -37.47
CA LEU A 135 2.22 15.13 -36.05
C LEU A 135 3.63 15.47 -35.57
N ASP A 136 4.66 15.10 -36.33
CA ASP A 136 6.06 15.36 -35.97
C ASP A 136 6.38 16.86 -36.00
N ALA A 137 5.85 17.61 -36.98
CA ALA A 137 5.97 19.06 -37.01
C ALA A 137 5.31 19.74 -35.79
N LEU A 138 4.15 19.24 -35.33
CA LEU A 138 3.53 19.72 -34.09
C LEU A 138 4.37 19.37 -32.86
N ALA A 139 4.90 18.15 -32.79
CA ALA A 139 5.74 17.70 -31.69
C ALA A 139 7.02 18.54 -31.58
N ALA A 140 7.68 18.83 -32.69
CA ALA A 140 8.89 19.65 -32.74
C ALA A 140 8.69 21.05 -32.13
N ASP A 141 7.50 21.63 -32.30
CA ASP A 141 7.14 22.96 -31.80
C ASP A 141 6.43 22.95 -30.43
N THR A 142 6.26 21.77 -29.83
CA THR A 142 5.66 21.65 -28.49
C THR A 142 6.70 22.00 -27.42
N ALA A 143 6.73 23.27 -27.05
CA ALA A 143 7.76 23.86 -26.18
C ALA A 143 7.70 23.38 -24.71
N TYR A 144 6.53 23.01 -24.19
CA TYR A 144 6.39 22.51 -22.83
C TYR A 144 5.17 21.61 -22.66
N VAL A 145 5.24 20.72 -21.66
CA VAL A 145 4.09 19.94 -21.16
C VAL A 145 3.84 20.28 -19.69
N GLY A 146 2.63 20.76 -19.38
CA GLY A 146 2.26 21.20 -18.02
C GLY A 146 2.56 22.68 -17.80
N HIS A 147 3.59 23.00 -17.02
CA HIS A 147 4.01 24.38 -16.77
C HIS A 147 5.06 24.84 -17.80
N SER A 148 5.13 26.13 -18.11
CA SER A 148 6.05 26.68 -19.12
C SER A 148 7.55 26.53 -18.78
N THR A 149 7.88 26.17 -17.54
CA THR A 149 9.24 25.85 -17.10
C THR A 149 9.63 24.40 -17.37
N SER A 150 8.68 23.55 -17.78
CA SER A 150 8.90 22.15 -18.18
C SER A 150 9.24 22.09 -19.67
N LEU A 151 10.38 22.64 -20.07
CA LEU A 151 10.78 22.68 -21.48
C LEU A 151 10.90 21.27 -22.05
N THR A 152 10.29 21.04 -23.22
CA THR A 152 10.25 19.74 -23.86
C THR A 152 10.86 19.75 -25.25
N ARG A 153 11.49 18.63 -25.62
CA ARG A 153 11.76 18.24 -27.01
C ARG A 153 10.90 17.04 -27.33
N CYS A 154 10.01 17.17 -28.33
CA CYS A 154 9.11 16.08 -28.71
C CYS A 154 9.32 15.63 -30.15
N ARG A 155 9.10 14.34 -30.44
CA ARG A 155 9.15 13.76 -31.79
C ARG A 155 8.24 12.54 -31.93
N PHE A 156 7.63 12.36 -33.09
CA PHE A 156 6.88 11.16 -33.44
C PHE A 156 7.74 10.14 -34.20
N ARG A 157 7.51 8.85 -33.96
CA ARG A 157 8.21 7.71 -34.57
C ARG A 157 7.26 6.55 -34.84
N ARG A 158 7.56 5.73 -35.83
CA ARG A 158 6.81 4.50 -36.18
C ARG A 158 7.34 3.21 -35.54
N GLU A 159 8.44 3.34 -34.81
CA GLU A 159 9.15 2.18 -34.27
C GLU A 159 9.51 2.44 -32.82
N VAL A 160 9.48 1.36 -32.05
CA VAL A 160 9.87 1.33 -30.65
C VAL A 160 10.54 0.00 -30.38
N GLU A 161 11.60 0.06 -29.58
CA GLU A 161 12.30 -1.15 -29.18
C GLU A 161 11.36 -2.10 -28.43
N PRO A 162 11.42 -3.43 -28.70
CA PRO A 162 10.56 -4.41 -28.03
C PRO A 162 10.61 -4.32 -26.50
N GLU A 163 11.79 -4.04 -25.95
CA GLU A 163 12.03 -3.86 -24.51
C GLU A 163 11.28 -2.66 -23.94
N VAL A 164 11.27 -1.55 -24.67
CA VAL A 164 10.54 -0.33 -24.30
C VAL A 164 9.03 -0.59 -24.36
N LEU A 165 8.56 -1.31 -25.38
CA LEU A 165 7.16 -1.70 -25.50
C LEU A 165 6.72 -2.63 -24.35
N ALA A 166 7.57 -3.58 -23.96
CA ALA A 166 7.32 -4.47 -22.83
C ALA A 166 7.18 -3.72 -21.50
N ALA A 167 7.93 -2.62 -21.32
CA ALA A 167 7.86 -1.77 -20.13
C ALA A 167 6.64 -0.83 -20.09
N ALA A 168 5.88 -0.71 -21.18
CA ALA A 168 4.78 0.23 -21.30
C ALA A 168 3.59 -0.11 -20.39
N ARG A 169 3.06 0.88 -19.69
CA ARG A 169 1.92 0.72 -18.77
C ARG A 169 0.66 1.37 -19.36
N PRO A 170 -0.56 0.85 -19.11
CA PRO A 170 -1.78 1.51 -19.53
C PRO A 170 -1.85 2.96 -18.99
N ALA A 171 -2.26 3.90 -19.83
CA ALA A 171 -2.54 5.26 -19.38
C ALA A 171 -3.75 5.30 -18.44
N GLN A 172 -3.75 6.23 -17.46
CA GLN A 172 -4.86 6.40 -16.51
C GLN A 172 -5.91 7.39 -17.00
N ARG A 173 -5.52 8.28 -17.93
CA ARG A 173 -6.42 9.15 -18.69
C ARG A 173 -6.09 8.99 -20.16
N ARG A 174 -7.10 9.16 -21.02
CA ARG A 174 -6.93 9.00 -22.46
C ARG A 174 -7.31 10.26 -23.23
N ILE A 175 -6.74 10.35 -24.42
CA ILE A 175 -7.28 11.12 -25.53
C ILE A 175 -8.54 10.38 -26.02
N TYR A 176 -9.59 11.13 -26.35
CA TYR A 176 -10.86 10.60 -26.85
C TYR A 176 -11.36 11.46 -28.01
N ASP A 177 -12.23 10.87 -28.83
CA ASP A 177 -12.86 11.54 -29.96
C ASP A 177 -13.59 12.83 -29.52
N GLY A 178 -13.27 13.94 -30.19
CA GLY A 178 -13.82 15.27 -29.89
C GLY A 178 -13.06 16.09 -28.84
N ARG A 179 -11.93 15.62 -28.31
CA ARG A 179 -11.12 16.36 -27.32
C ARG A 179 -10.60 17.71 -27.84
N LEU A 180 -10.22 17.81 -29.10
CA LEU A 180 -9.77 19.00 -29.81
C LEU A 180 -10.88 20.04 -29.83
N ALA A 181 -12.09 19.63 -30.25
CA ALA A 181 -13.26 20.49 -30.26
C ALA A 181 -13.59 21.01 -28.86
N GLU A 182 -13.51 20.15 -27.84
CA GLU A 182 -13.70 20.54 -26.43
C GLU A 182 -12.64 21.57 -25.98
N LEU A 183 -11.37 21.33 -26.26
CA LEU A 183 -10.27 22.23 -25.90
C LEU A 183 -10.41 23.60 -26.59
N THR A 184 -10.74 23.61 -27.88
CA THR A 184 -11.00 24.84 -28.64
C THR A 184 -12.20 25.60 -28.09
N ALA A 185 -13.31 24.92 -27.80
CA ALA A 185 -14.51 25.54 -27.23
C ALA A 185 -14.28 26.08 -25.82
N ALA A 186 -13.53 25.36 -24.98
CA ALA A 186 -13.16 25.81 -23.64
C ALA A 186 -12.31 27.08 -23.69
N PHE A 187 -11.31 27.11 -24.60
CA PHE A 187 -10.47 28.28 -24.82
C PHE A 187 -11.27 29.49 -25.29
N ALA A 188 -12.12 29.33 -26.29
CA ALA A 188 -12.99 30.39 -26.81
C ALA A 188 -13.93 30.95 -25.73
N ALA A 189 -14.39 30.10 -24.80
CA ALA A 189 -15.22 30.49 -23.67
C ALA A 189 -14.42 31.05 -22.47
N GLY A 190 -13.09 31.14 -22.54
CA GLY A 190 -12.24 31.58 -21.42
C GLY A 190 -12.28 30.64 -20.20
N ARG A 191 -12.65 29.37 -20.41
CA ARG A 191 -12.78 28.36 -19.34
C ARG A 191 -11.58 27.42 -19.33
N ARG A 192 -11.23 26.91 -18.15
CA ARG A 192 -10.26 25.82 -18.05
C ARG A 192 -10.90 24.51 -18.55
N PRO A 193 -10.21 23.72 -19.37
CA PRO A 193 -10.73 22.44 -19.83
C PRO A 193 -10.83 21.45 -18.67
N ALA A 194 -11.78 20.53 -18.77
CA ALA A 194 -11.89 19.43 -17.81
C ALA A 194 -10.70 18.45 -17.98
N PRO A 195 -10.30 17.72 -16.92
CA PRO A 195 -9.42 16.58 -17.05
C PRO A 195 -9.96 15.59 -18.10
N GLY A 196 -9.06 14.93 -18.84
CA GLY A 196 -9.48 13.94 -19.83
C GLY A 196 -10.19 12.74 -19.20
N ALA A 197 -10.87 11.95 -20.04
CA ALA A 197 -11.61 10.77 -19.61
C ALA A 197 -10.69 9.78 -18.88
N ARG A 198 -11.08 9.36 -17.67
CA ARG A 198 -10.36 8.31 -16.94
C ARG A 198 -10.51 6.99 -17.67
N VAL A 199 -9.40 6.30 -17.85
CA VAL A 199 -9.40 4.91 -18.26
C VAL A 199 -9.60 4.11 -16.97
N PRO A 200 -10.69 3.36 -16.81
CA PRO A 200 -10.75 2.41 -15.72
C PRO A 200 -9.54 1.48 -15.87
N PRO A 201 -8.79 1.20 -14.80
CA PRO A 201 -7.68 0.26 -14.91
C PRO A 201 -8.22 -0.98 -15.59
N ALA A 202 -7.57 -1.41 -16.69
CA ALA A 202 -7.83 -2.73 -17.24
C ALA A 202 -7.81 -3.67 -16.03
N ALA A 203 -8.86 -4.45 -15.83
CA ALA A 203 -8.79 -5.52 -14.85
C ALA A 203 -7.50 -6.26 -15.20
N GLU A 204 -6.44 -6.12 -14.40
CA GLU A 204 -5.30 -7.03 -14.45
C GLU A 204 -5.99 -8.38 -14.56
N ALA A 205 -5.86 -9.09 -15.69
CA ALA A 205 -6.59 -10.32 -15.93
C ALA A 205 -6.45 -11.14 -14.66
N ALA A 206 -7.52 -11.23 -13.86
CA ALA A 206 -7.42 -11.30 -12.40
C ALA A 206 -6.33 -12.31 -12.03
N ALA A 207 -5.12 -11.80 -11.77
CA ALA A 207 -4.00 -12.68 -11.46
C ALA A 207 -4.48 -13.38 -10.20
N MET A 208 -4.70 -14.69 -10.29
CA MET A 208 -5.54 -15.41 -9.33
C MET A 208 -4.93 -15.23 -7.94
N VAL A 209 -5.44 -14.25 -7.17
CA VAL A 209 -4.78 -13.84 -5.94
C VAL A 209 -5.01 -14.95 -4.93
N ARG A 210 -3.92 -15.57 -4.48
CA ARG A 210 -3.99 -16.63 -3.49
C ARG A 210 -4.28 -16.02 -2.13
N HIS A 211 -5.03 -16.72 -1.30
CA HIS A 211 -5.35 -16.30 0.05
C HIS A 211 -5.15 -17.46 1.02
N GLY A 212 -4.78 -17.14 2.25
CA GLY A 212 -4.73 -18.10 3.34
C GLY A 212 -6.11 -18.41 3.93
N VAL A 213 -6.11 -19.25 4.98
CA VAL A 213 -7.32 -19.68 5.71
C VAL A 213 -7.97 -18.58 6.55
N PHE A 214 -7.35 -17.42 6.69
CA PHE A 214 -7.84 -16.30 7.51
C PHE A 214 -8.51 -15.23 6.66
N ASP A 215 -9.54 -14.60 7.22
CA ASP A 215 -10.34 -13.57 6.57
C ASP A 215 -9.63 -12.21 6.53
N SER A 216 -9.98 -11.37 5.56
CA SER A 216 -9.54 -9.98 5.47
C SER A 216 -10.41 -9.03 6.30
N ARG A 217 -11.61 -9.46 6.72
CA ARG A 217 -12.46 -8.67 7.62
C ARG A 217 -12.08 -8.88 9.08
N TRP A 218 -11.41 -7.89 9.67
CA TRP A 218 -10.97 -7.93 11.07
C TRP A 218 -11.89 -7.13 11.99
N LEU A 219 -12.05 -7.60 13.23
CA LEU A 219 -12.60 -6.77 14.31
C LEU A 219 -11.43 -6.21 15.13
N LEU A 220 -11.26 -4.90 15.10
CA LEU A 220 -10.18 -4.20 15.78
C LEU A 220 -10.56 -3.96 17.25
N LEU A 221 -9.57 -3.99 18.12
CA LEU A 221 -9.63 -3.72 19.55
C LEU A 221 -8.68 -2.57 19.83
N ASP A 222 -9.17 -1.33 19.74
CA ASP A 222 -8.38 -0.11 19.95
C ASP A 222 -8.01 0.04 21.43
N HIS A 223 -6.74 0.32 21.71
CA HIS A 223 -6.30 0.64 23.06
C HIS A 223 -6.75 2.05 23.47
N VAL A 224 -7.58 2.10 24.52
CA VAL A 224 -8.19 3.35 25.00
C VAL A 224 -7.68 3.78 26.37
N HIS A 225 -7.31 2.85 27.25
CA HIS A 225 -6.81 3.19 28.59
C HIS A 225 -5.97 2.05 29.20
N GLY A 226 -5.16 2.39 30.20
CA GLY A 226 -4.23 1.48 30.87
C GLY A 226 -2.83 1.50 30.23
N THR A 227 -1.88 0.84 30.89
CA THR A 227 -0.51 0.73 30.37
C THR A 227 -0.42 -0.52 29.50
N MET A 228 -0.31 -0.32 28.19
CA MET A 228 -0.15 -1.41 27.23
C MET A 228 1.18 -2.14 27.49
N PRO A 229 1.17 -3.47 27.68
CA PRO A 229 2.40 -4.25 27.75
C PRO A 229 3.25 -4.14 26.48
N ASP A 230 4.57 -4.30 26.63
CA ASP A 230 5.49 -4.43 25.50
C ASP A 230 5.04 -5.54 24.53
N VAL A 231 5.34 -5.38 23.23
CA VAL A 231 4.94 -6.34 22.18
C VAL A 231 5.43 -7.76 22.46
N ARG A 232 6.53 -7.94 23.21
CA ARG A 232 7.00 -9.26 23.67
C ARG A 232 5.98 -9.99 24.54
N ALA A 233 5.03 -9.29 25.15
CA ALA A 233 3.93 -9.86 25.91
C ALA A 233 2.64 -10.05 25.09
N ALA A 234 2.65 -9.76 23.79
CA ALA A 234 1.47 -9.83 22.93
C ALA A 234 0.77 -11.19 22.98
N ALA A 235 1.52 -12.30 23.09
CA ALA A 235 0.93 -13.63 23.18
C ALA A 235 0.18 -13.89 24.49
N ILE A 236 0.64 -13.29 25.59
CA ILE A 236 -0.10 -13.33 26.86
C ILE A 236 -1.36 -12.48 26.75
N VAL A 237 -1.27 -11.27 26.18
CA VAL A 237 -2.45 -10.40 26.01
C VAL A 237 -3.48 -11.04 25.09
N ALA A 238 -3.06 -11.60 23.95
CA ALA A 238 -3.91 -12.34 23.01
C ALA A 238 -4.61 -13.52 23.70
N LYS A 239 -3.88 -14.30 24.52
CA LYS A 239 -4.48 -15.36 25.35
C LYS A 239 -5.52 -14.81 26.31
N THR A 240 -5.24 -13.71 27.01
CA THR A 240 -6.20 -13.12 27.96
C THR A 240 -7.44 -12.56 27.25
N ILE A 241 -7.30 -12.00 26.04
CA ILE A 241 -8.44 -11.60 25.20
C ILE A 241 -9.28 -12.83 24.84
N ARG A 242 -8.66 -13.93 24.39
CA ARG A 242 -9.36 -15.19 24.12
C ARG A 242 -10.09 -15.70 25.35
N ASP A 243 -9.42 -15.79 26.50
CA ASP A 243 -10.01 -16.23 27.76
C ASP A 243 -11.22 -15.34 28.16
N ALA A 244 -11.14 -14.03 27.92
CA ALA A 244 -12.26 -13.11 28.13
C ALA A 244 -13.45 -13.42 27.21
N LEU A 245 -13.21 -13.67 25.92
CA LEU A 245 -14.26 -14.08 24.96
C LEU A 245 -14.93 -15.38 25.38
N LEU A 246 -14.16 -16.40 25.78
CA LEU A 246 -14.70 -17.68 26.27
C LEU A 246 -15.59 -17.47 27.50
N ASN A 247 -15.14 -16.65 28.45
CA ASN A 247 -15.95 -16.27 29.62
C ASN A 247 -17.20 -15.47 29.24
N GLY A 248 -17.17 -14.73 28.14
CA GLY A 248 -18.33 -14.03 27.58
C GLY A 248 -19.41 -14.99 27.08
N TYR A 249 -19.03 -16.10 26.46
CA TYR A 249 -19.98 -17.16 26.07
C TYR A 249 -20.65 -17.79 27.29
N SER A 250 -19.87 -18.14 28.32
CA SER A 250 -20.41 -18.65 29.58
C SER A 250 -21.37 -17.65 30.25
N GLY A 251 -21.00 -16.37 30.29
CA GLY A 251 -21.84 -15.31 30.84
C GLY A 251 -23.12 -15.04 30.04
N ALA A 252 -23.10 -15.27 28.73
CA ALA A 252 -24.27 -15.18 27.86
C ALA A 252 -25.12 -16.46 27.82
N GLY A 253 -24.76 -17.51 28.57
CA GLY A 253 -25.45 -18.80 28.54
C GLY A 253 -25.39 -19.50 27.19
N LYS A 254 -24.31 -19.28 26.42
CA LYS A 254 -24.12 -19.84 25.07
C LYS A 254 -23.04 -20.92 25.07
N ARG A 255 -23.22 -21.94 24.23
CA ARG A 255 -22.19 -22.94 23.98
C ARG A 255 -21.01 -22.29 23.26
N ILE A 256 -19.79 -22.57 23.72
CA ILE A 256 -18.56 -22.07 23.09
C ILE A 256 -18.33 -22.82 21.77
N PRO A 257 -18.27 -22.14 20.62
CA PRO A 257 -17.96 -22.77 19.33
C PRO A 257 -16.48 -23.16 19.22
N GLU A 258 -16.19 -24.24 18.50
CA GLU A 258 -14.82 -24.70 18.21
C GLU A 258 -13.94 -23.61 17.56
N ILE A 259 -14.53 -22.80 16.68
CA ILE A 259 -13.85 -21.69 16.01
C ILE A 259 -13.38 -20.58 16.97
N VAL A 260 -13.95 -20.47 18.17
CA VAL A 260 -13.51 -19.54 19.22
C VAL A 260 -12.66 -20.28 20.27
N SER A 261 -13.08 -21.48 20.65
CA SER A 261 -12.41 -22.27 21.68
C SER A 261 -11.07 -22.82 21.21
N GLY A 262 -10.85 -23.03 19.91
CA GLY A 262 -9.71 -23.75 19.36
C GLY A 262 -9.62 -25.22 19.81
N HIS A 263 -10.72 -25.80 20.27
CA HIS A 263 -10.79 -27.18 20.74
C HIS A 263 -12.02 -27.88 20.16
N ALA A 264 -11.84 -29.14 19.76
CA ALA A 264 -12.91 -30.02 19.34
C ALA A 264 -13.88 -30.32 20.50
N PRO A 265 -15.08 -30.88 20.23
CA PRO A 265 -16.06 -31.19 21.27
C PRO A 265 -15.57 -32.12 22.39
N ASP A 266 -14.53 -32.93 22.12
CA ASP A 266 -13.87 -33.81 23.08
C ASP A 266 -12.82 -33.11 23.97
N GLY A 267 -12.63 -31.80 23.77
CA GLY A 267 -11.67 -30.98 24.51
C GLY A 267 -10.24 -31.03 23.96
N THR A 268 -9.98 -31.79 22.90
CA THR A 268 -8.65 -31.85 22.26
C THR A 268 -8.39 -30.62 21.39
N PRO A 269 -7.13 -30.17 21.21
CA PRO A 269 -6.83 -29.07 20.30
C PRO A 269 -7.27 -29.36 18.87
N THR A 270 -8.00 -28.42 18.25
CA THR A 270 -8.50 -28.62 16.88
C THR A 270 -7.39 -28.49 15.83
N ARG A 271 -7.56 -29.21 14.72
CA ARG A 271 -6.80 -29.01 13.47
C ARG A 271 -7.45 -27.99 12.55
N ALA A 272 -8.72 -27.66 12.76
CA ALA A 272 -9.43 -26.67 11.98
C ALA A 272 -8.88 -25.25 12.24
N PRO A 273 -8.86 -24.36 11.23
CA PRO A 273 -8.62 -22.95 11.46
C PRO A 273 -9.61 -22.38 12.48
N HIS A 274 -9.11 -21.59 13.42
CA HIS A 274 -9.92 -20.92 14.45
C HIS A 274 -9.46 -19.47 14.64
N LEU A 275 -10.17 -18.73 15.47
CA LEU A 275 -9.94 -17.31 15.70
C LEU A 275 -8.47 -17.02 16.08
N ALA A 276 -7.80 -16.19 15.28
CA ALA A 276 -6.53 -15.62 15.62
C ALA A 276 -6.70 -14.25 16.27
N ILE A 277 -5.81 -13.92 17.19
CA ILE A 277 -5.78 -12.62 17.87
C ILE A 277 -4.39 -12.04 17.69
N VAL A 278 -4.27 -10.95 16.94
CA VAL A 278 -2.97 -10.42 16.50
C VAL A 278 -2.73 -9.01 17.02
N PRO A 279 -1.49 -8.66 17.42
CA PRO A 279 -1.16 -7.31 17.86
C PRO A 279 -1.05 -6.37 16.66
N LEU A 280 -1.53 -5.14 16.83
CA LEU A 280 -1.37 -4.04 15.89
C LEU A 280 -0.32 -3.09 16.47
N ALA A 281 0.93 -3.32 16.10
CA ALA A 281 2.08 -2.58 16.60
C ALA A 281 2.49 -1.46 15.65
N PHE A 282 3.12 -0.41 16.19
CA PHE A 282 3.72 0.64 15.38
C PHE A 282 5.02 0.14 14.74
N VAL A 283 4.88 -0.42 13.53
CA VAL A 283 5.95 -1.06 12.74
C VAL A 283 5.88 -0.61 11.28
N GLY A 284 6.99 -0.71 10.53
CA GLY A 284 7.06 -0.45 9.09
C GLY A 284 6.65 0.96 8.68
N ALA A 285 7.02 1.94 9.50
CA ALA A 285 6.85 3.37 9.27
C ALA A 285 8.07 4.09 9.89
N PRO A 286 8.41 5.32 9.43
CA PRO A 286 9.50 6.07 10.02
C PRO A 286 9.32 6.22 11.54
N TYR A 287 10.40 5.95 12.29
CA TYR A 287 10.43 6.00 13.76
C TYR A 287 9.54 4.97 14.46
N ALA A 288 9.19 3.90 13.75
CA ALA A 288 8.50 2.77 14.34
C ALA A 288 9.30 2.17 15.51
N ASP A 289 8.63 1.98 16.65
CA ASP A 289 9.24 1.51 17.90
C ASP A 289 8.62 0.22 18.45
N GLY A 290 7.68 -0.37 17.72
CA GLY A 290 7.06 -1.64 18.09
C GLY A 290 6.02 -1.55 19.20
N ARG A 291 5.66 -0.33 19.68
CA ARG A 291 4.61 -0.19 20.69
C ARG A 291 3.27 -0.73 20.16
N VAL A 292 2.53 -1.46 21.00
CA VAL A 292 1.22 -2.02 20.62
C VAL A 292 0.15 -0.94 20.79
N LEU A 293 -0.66 -0.73 19.77
CA LEU A 293 -1.75 0.26 19.78
C LEU A 293 -3.13 -0.39 19.88
N GLY A 294 -3.20 -1.70 19.73
CA GLY A 294 -4.42 -2.48 19.84
C GLY A 294 -4.20 -3.92 19.39
N PHE A 295 -5.29 -4.65 19.26
CA PHE A 295 -5.30 -6.02 18.74
C PHE A 295 -6.36 -6.15 17.65
N ALA A 296 -6.29 -7.19 16.83
CA ALA A 296 -7.34 -7.57 15.91
C ALA A 296 -7.78 -9.01 16.16
N LEU A 297 -9.09 -9.23 16.09
CA LEU A 297 -9.68 -10.56 15.99
C LEU A 297 -9.81 -10.92 14.51
N VAL A 298 -9.11 -11.98 14.10
CA VAL A 298 -8.98 -12.43 12.72
C VAL A 298 -9.65 -13.79 12.59
N PRO A 299 -10.90 -13.86 12.12
CA PRO A 299 -11.61 -15.12 11.97
C PRO A 299 -11.06 -15.92 10.78
N PRO A 300 -11.29 -17.24 10.74
CA PRO A 300 -11.16 -18.02 9.51
C PRO A 300 -12.05 -17.47 8.39
N ARG A 301 -11.52 -17.52 7.17
CA ARG A 301 -12.18 -17.02 5.96
C ARG A 301 -13.51 -17.71 5.75
N GLY A 302 -14.54 -16.91 5.47
CA GLY A 302 -15.89 -17.44 5.17
C GLY A 302 -16.62 -18.03 6.38
N SER A 303 -16.08 -17.91 7.60
CA SER A 303 -16.73 -18.46 8.80
C SER A 303 -17.96 -17.70 9.27
N GLY A 304 -18.13 -16.44 8.84
CA GLY A 304 -19.23 -15.58 9.29
C GLY A 304 -19.18 -15.19 10.78
N LEU A 305 -18.09 -15.54 11.51
CA LEU A 305 -18.01 -15.40 12.98
C LEU A 305 -18.32 -13.98 13.48
N LEU A 306 -17.86 -12.94 12.77
CA LEU A 306 -18.09 -11.56 13.19
C LEU A 306 -19.55 -11.08 13.01
N ASN A 307 -20.37 -11.85 12.29
CA ASN A 307 -21.82 -11.63 12.18
C ASN A 307 -22.62 -12.64 13.03
N ASP A 308 -21.96 -13.60 13.69
CA ASP A 308 -22.64 -14.60 14.51
C ASP A 308 -23.29 -13.96 15.75
N PRO A 309 -24.61 -14.14 15.96
CA PRO A 309 -25.29 -13.56 17.12
C PRO A 309 -24.73 -14.04 18.46
N GLY A 310 -24.25 -15.29 18.54
CA GLY A 310 -23.65 -15.87 19.73
C GLY A 310 -22.32 -15.18 20.08
N PHE A 311 -21.45 -15.00 19.10
CA PHE A 311 -20.19 -14.27 19.22
C PHE A 311 -20.41 -12.82 19.63
N LEU A 312 -21.35 -12.13 18.98
CA LEU A 312 -21.67 -10.74 19.33
C LEU A 312 -22.26 -10.63 20.73
N ALA A 313 -23.09 -11.58 21.17
CA ALA A 313 -23.61 -11.62 22.54
C ALA A 313 -22.48 -11.87 23.56
N ALA A 314 -21.58 -12.81 23.29
CA ALA A 314 -20.43 -13.10 24.14
C ALA A 314 -19.50 -11.89 24.27
N LEU A 315 -19.21 -11.20 23.17
CA LEU A 315 -18.43 -9.95 23.18
C LEU A 315 -19.14 -8.87 23.99
N ARG A 316 -20.44 -8.64 23.79
CA ARG A 316 -21.22 -7.66 24.55
C ARG A 316 -21.32 -7.98 26.04
N SER A 317 -21.30 -9.25 26.43
CA SER A 317 -21.27 -9.68 27.83
C SER A 317 -20.00 -9.22 28.56
N LYS A 318 -18.90 -8.97 27.84
CA LYS A 318 -17.62 -8.48 28.42
C LYS A 318 -17.26 -7.05 28.03
N ALA A 319 -17.83 -6.53 26.95
CA ALA A 319 -17.60 -5.17 26.46
C ALA A 319 -18.79 -4.27 26.82
N GLU A 320 -18.73 -3.67 28.01
CA GLU A 320 -19.75 -2.78 28.56
C GLU A 320 -19.84 -1.49 27.75
N LEU A 321 -21.05 -1.02 27.46
CA LEU A 321 -21.23 0.29 26.81
C LEU A 321 -21.06 1.38 27.87
N ILE A 322 -20.02 2.20 27.76
CA ILE A 322 -19.84 3.37 28.61
C ILE A 322 -20.40 4.58 27.85
N GLU A 323 -21.62 4.99 28.21
CA GLU A 323 -22.36 6.05 27.51
C GLU A 323 -21.58 7.36 27.41
N GLU A 324 -20.96 7.79 28.52
CA GLU A 324 -20.12 8.99 28.60
C GLU A 324 -18.94 8.98 27.61
N ARG A 325 -18.42 7.79 27.28
CA ARG A 325 -17.31 7.62 26.34
C ARG A 325 -17.77 7.29 24.92
N GLY A 326 -19.07 7.12 24.71
CA GLY A 326 -19.69 6.77 23.43
C GLY A 326 -19.17 5.46 22.82
N ARG A 327 -18.65 4.54 23.64
CA ARG A 327 -17.98 3.32 23.15
C ARG A 327 -18.11 2.15 24.11
N ARG A 328 -17.95 0.93 23.58
CA ARG A 328 -17.88 -0.27 24.39
C ARG A 328 -16.46 -0.49 24.91
N ILE A 329 -16.33 -0.89 26.16
CA ILE A 329 -15.05 -1.10 26.84
C ILE A 329 -14.93 -2.55 27.27
N LEU A 330 -13.94 -3.23 26.70
CA LEU A 330 -13.49 -4.55 27.09
C LEU A 330 -12.26 -4.41 27.98
N THR A 331 -12.43 -4.69 29.27
CA THR A 331 -11.31 -4.71 30.22
C THR A 331 -10.57 -6.04 30.15
N ILE A 332 -9.26 -5.99 29.88
CA ILE A 332 -8.39 -7.16 29.87
C ILE A 332 -7.35 -6.99 30.98
N CYS A 333 -7.30 -7.95 31.90
CA CYS A 333 -6.30 -7.97 32.96
C CYS A 333 -5.81 -9.37 33.28
N THR A 334 -4.60 -9.45 33.81
CA THR A 334 -4.07 -10.71 34.35
C THR A 334 -4.86 -11.18 35.57
N PRO A 335 -4.86 -12.48 35.89
CA PRO A 335 -5.48 -12.99 37.11
C PRO A 335 -4.90 -12.34 38.38
N LYS A 336 -5.72 -12.28 39.44
CA LYS A 336 -5.26 -11.86 40.77
C LYS A 336 -4.10 -12.76 41.23
N GLY A 337 -3.09 -12.17 41.85
CA GLY A 337 -1.87 -12.88 42.29
C GLY A 337 -0.78 -13.02 41.22
N THR A 338 -0.97 -12.47 40.01
CA THR A 338 0.12 -12.35 39.04
C THR A 338 1.18 -11.39 39.58
N ALA A 339 2.47 -11.80 39.55
CA ALA A 339 3.57 -10.97 40.03
C ALA A 339 3.57 -9.57 39.37
N ASN A 340 3.92 -8.53 40.14
CA ASN A 340 3.80 -7.12 39.72
C ASN A 340 4.47 -6.81 38.36
N GLY A 341 5.65 -7.38 38.08
CA GLY A 341 6.34 -7.21 36.79
C GLY A 341 5.68 -7.90 35.59
N HIS A 342 4.64 -8.70 35.82
CA HIS A 342 3.90 -9.44 34.81
C HIS A 342 2.42 -9.07 34.73
N ALA A 343 1.90 -8.42 35.77
CA ALA A 343 0.53 -7.99 35.86
C ALA A 343 0.25 -6.83 34.89
N PHE A 344 -0.93 -6.84 34.28
CA PHE A 344 -1.39 -5.72 33.48
C PHE A 344 -2.91 -5.58 33.56
N ARG A 345 -3.38 -4.37 33.29
CA ARG A 345 -4.79 -4.04 33.10
C ARG A 345 -4.89 -3.00 32.00
N ILE A 346 -5.59 -3.34 30.93
CA ILE A 346 -5.82 -2.48 29.77
C ILE A 346 -7.32 -2.46 29.44
N GLU A 347 -7.75 -1.37 28.82
CA GLU A 347 -9.09 -1.20 28.26
C GLU A 347 -8.98 -1.15 26.75
N LEU A 348 -9.78 -1.97 26.08
CA LEU A 348 -9.86 -2.06 24.64
C LEU A 348 -11.28 -1.72 24.16
N SER A 349 -11.40 -1.09 23.00
CA SER A 349 -12.69 -0.77 22.38
C SER A 349 -12.86 -1.51 21.05
N PRO A 350 -13.90 -2.34 20.88
CA PRO A 350 -14.15 -3.02 19.61
C PRO A 350 -14.65 -2.04 18.55
N THR A 351 -14.06 -2.11 17.35
CA THR A 351 -14.44 -1.29 16.18
C THR A 351 -14.13 -2.02 14.88
N LEU A 352 -14.91 -1.74 13.83
CA LEU A 352 -14.62 -2.19 12.46
C LEU A 352 -13.89 -1.10 11.64
N LYS A 353 -13.70 0.08 12.21
CA LYS A 353 -13.03 1.21 11.57
C LYS A 353 -11.75 1.54 12.33
N ALA A 354 -10.65 1.65 11.60
CA ALA A 354 -9.38 2.11 12.15
C ALA A 354 -9.35 3.64 12.14
N ASP A 355 -9.41 4.26 13.31
CA ASP A 355 -9.26 5.72 13.43
C ASP A 355 -7.78 6.15 13.46
N ARG A 356 -6.88 5.22 13.79
CA ARG A 356 -5.42 5.44 13.83
C ARG A 356 -4.73 4.64 12.73
N ARG A 357 -3.76 5.24 12.04
CA ARG A 357 -3.04 4.61 10.92
C ARG A 357 -2.39 3.26 11.26
N SER A 358 -1.85 3.09 12.46
CA SER A 358 -1.22 1.82 12.86
C SER A 358 -2.23 0.74 13.31
N LEU A 359 -3.50 1.10 13.47
CA LEU A 359 -4.60 0.13 13.63
C LEU A 359 -5.21 -0.28 12.28
N ASP A 360 -4.80 0.38 11.19
CA ASP A 360 -5.25 0.06 9.85
C ASP A 360 -4.71 -1.33 9.46
N PRO A 361 -5.58 -2.30 9.15
CA PRO A 361 -5.15 -3.61 8.73
C PRO A 361 -4.57 -3.63 7.29
N ALA A 362 -4.75 -2.57 6.49
CA ALA A 362 -4.35 -2.53 5.09
C ALA A 362 -2.90 -3.02 4.80
N PRO A 363 -1.87 -2.66 5.58
CA PRO A 363 -0.50 -3.14 5.34
C PRO A 363 -0.32 -4.66 5.51
N TYR A 364 -1.23 -5.31 6.22
CA TYR A 364 -1.23 -6.75 6.46
C TYR A 364 -2.12 -7.51 5.47
N LEU A 365 -2.99 -6.82 4.73
CA LEU A 365 -4.01 -7.41 3.87
C LEU A 365 -3.69 -7.26 2.38
N GLY A 366 -2.89 -6.28 1.98
CA GLY A 366 -2.60 -6.00 0.58
C GLY A 366 -2.00 -7.18 -0.18
N PRO A 367 -2.38 -7.40 -1.46
CA PRO A 367 -1.79 -8.44 -2.29
C PRO A 367 -0.32 -8.15 -2.58
N ALA A 368 0.58 -9.06 -2.19
CA ALA A 368 2.01 -8.90 -2.35
C ALA A 368 2.71 -10.22 -2.68
N HIS A 369 3.91 -10.14 -3.26
CA HIS A 369 4.79 -11.30 -3.43
C HIS A 369 5.63 -11.55 -2.19
N THR A 370 6.01 -10.49 -1.47
CA THR A 370 6.98 -10.58 -0.38
C THR A 370 6.34 -10.15 0.94
N PHE A 371 6.51 -10.98 1.96
CA PHE A 371 6.03 -10.74 3.31
C PHE A 371 7.17 -10.89 4.31
N ALA A 372 7.21 -10.03 5.33
CA ALA A 372 8.07 -10.23 6.49
C ALA A 372 7.30 -10.26 7.79
N THR A 373 7.75 -11.11 8.69
CA THR A 373 7.20 -11.26 10.04
C THR A 373 7.36 -9.99 10.86
N VAL A 374 6.28 -9.43 11.40
CA VAL A 374 6.32 -8.36 12.42
C VAL A 374 6.36 -8.91 13.84
N THR A 375 5.78 -10.09 14.06
CA THR A 375 5.97 -10.90 15.26
C THR A 375 6.60 -12.23 14.88
N PRO A 376 7.53 -12.78 15.67
CA PRO A 376 8.29 -13.95 15.26
C PRO A 376 7.38 -15.18 15.13
N ILE A 377 7.72 -16.04 14.18
CA ILE A 377 7.11 -17.35 13.99
C ILE A 377 7.54 -18.25 15.14
N VAL A 378 6.57 -18.86 15.81
CA VAL A 378 6.84 -20.00 16.71
C VAL A 378 6.89 -21.26 15.86
N LEU A 379 8.05 -21.89 15.76
CA LEU A 379 8.20 -23.12 14.98
C LEU A 379 7.35 -24.25 15.56
N ASP A 380 6.76 -25.08 14.68
CA ASP A 380 5.89 -26.18 15.10
C ASP A 380 6.65 -27.29 15.83
N ARG A 381 7.94 -27.47 15.53
CA ARG A 381 8.82 -28.51 16.10
C ARG A 381 10.12 -27.91 16.62
N HIS A 382 10.73 -28.59 17.59
CA HIS A 382 12.08 -28.25 18.05
C HIS A 382 13.12 -28.54 16.97
N LEU A 383 14.13 -27.68 16.88
CA LEU A 383 15.25 -27.86 15.97
C LEU A 383 16.20 -28.92 16.51
N LYS A 384 16.66 -29.81 15.63
CA LYS A 384 17.63 -30.87 15.96
C LYS A 384 19.00 -30.57 15.39
N GLU A 385 19.05 -29.88 14.26
CA GLU A 385 20.26 -29.63 13.51
C GLU A 385 21.05 -28.41 14.02
N LYS A 386 22.31 -28.32 13.60
CA LYS A 386 23.23 -27.20 13.89
C LYS A 386 23.78 -26.61 12.58
N GLY A 387 24.34 -25.41 12.65
CA GLY A 387 24.99 -24.75 11.51
C GLY A 387 24.07 -24.56 10.30
N ALA A 388 24.56 -24.84 9.09
CA ALA A 388 23.79 -24.71 7.85
C ALA A 388 22.57 -25.66 7.79
N ALA A 389 22.69 -26.89 8.32
CA ALA A 389 21.59 -27.83 8.37
C ALA A 389 20.42 -27.31 9.24
N ARG A 390 20.71 -26.54 10.29
CA ARG A 390 19.70 -25.86 11.11
C ARG A 390 18.90 -24.84 10.31
N GLN A 391 19.55 -24.09 9.43
CA GLN A 391 18.85 -23.11 8.58
C GLN A 391 17.90 -23.81 7.60
N ASN A 392 18.36 -24.90 6.99
CA ASN A 392 17.51 -25.71 6.10
C ASN A 392 16.31 -26.32 6.84
N GLU A 393 16.50 -26.78 8.09
CA GLU A 393 15.41 -27.28 8.94
C GLU A 393 14.38 -26.17 9.24
N ILE A 394 14.83 -24.96 9.54
CA ILE A 394 13.95 -23.80 9.77
C ILE A 394 13.15 -23.48 8.51
N ILE A 395 13.80 -23.40 7.35
CA ILE A 395 13.16 -23.13 6.06
C ILE A 395 12.08 -24.18 5.77
N ALA A 396 12.40 -25.47 5.93
CA ALA A 396 11.45 -26.56 5.73
C ALA A 396 10.22 -26.44 6.66
N GLN A 397 10.43 -26.07 7.93
CA GLN A 397 9.31 -25.85 8.86
C GLN A 397 8.46 -24.63 8.46
N ILE A 398 9.04 -23.56 7.95
CA ILE A 398 8.28 -22.38 7.46
C ILE A 398 7.46 -22.73 6.22
N ILE A 399 7.99 -23.53 5.29
CA ILE A 399 7.23 -24.02 4.12
C ILE A 399 6.02 -24.85 4.58
N ILE A 400 6.21 -25.76 5.54
CA ILE A 400 5.11 -26.52 6.16
C ILE A 400 4.10 -25.58 6.83
N ALA A 401 4.58 -24.53 7.52
CA ALA A 401 3.70 -23.53 8.13
C ALA A 401 2.85 -22.77 7.10
N CYS A 402 3.41 -22.41 5.94
CA CYS A 402 2.65 -21.83 4.83
C CYS A 402 1.53 -22.77 4.37
N ARG A 403 1.85 -24.04 4.12
CA ARG A 403 0.86 -25.05 3.73
C ARG A 403 -0.24 -25.22 4.77
N ASN A 404 0.12 -25.27 6.06
CA ASN A 404 -0.83 -25.37 7.17
C ASN A 404 -1.73 -24.14 7.30
N ALA A 405 -1.29 -22.98 6.82
CA ALA A 405 -2.07 -21.74 6.76
C ALA A 405 -2.89 -21.60 5.46
N GLY A 406 -2.88 -22.62 4.59
CA GLY A 406 -3.55 -22.60 3.28
C GLY A 406 -2.90 -21.67 2.27
N LEU A 407 -1.65 -21.26 2.50
CA LEU A 407 -0.89 -20.38 1.60
C LEU A 407 -0.16 -21.23 0.55
N PRO A 408 0.16 -20.64 -0.63
CA PRO A 408 1.03 -21.30 -1.60
C PRO A 408 2.41 -21.56 -1.00
N GLU A 409 3.13 -22.51 -1.60
CA GLU A 409 4.53 -22.69 -1.23
C GLU A 409 5.36 -21.47 -1.67
N PRO A 410 6.38 -21.08 -0.88
CA PRO A 410 7.31 -20.03 -1.27
C PRO A 410 7.94 -20.33 -2.65
N ALA A 411 8.28 -19.27 -3.39
CA ALA A 411 8.93 -19.40 -4.69
C ALA A 411 10.25 -20.18 -4.59
N THR A 412 10.67 -20.80 -5.69
CA THR A 412 12.01 -21.38 -5.80
C THR A 412 12.91 -20.41 -6.55
N ILE A 413 14.09 -20.11 -5.98
CA ILE A 413 15.12 -19.29 -6.62
C ILE A 413 16.16 -20.24 -7.20
N THR A 414 16.45 -20.08 -8.49
CA THR A 414 17.52 -20.81 -9.19
C THR A 414 18.65 -19.83 -9.50
N PRO A 415 19.74 -19.81 -8.72
CA PRO A 415 20.87 -18.92 -8.99
C PRO A 415 21.69 -19.41 -10.20
N ASP A 416 22.41 -18.50 -10.87
CA ASP A 416 23.32 -18.82 -11.98
C ASP A 416 24.38 -19.87 -11.61
N LYS A 417 24.78 -19.90 -10.32
CA LYS A 417 25.67 -20.89 -9.73
C LYS A 417 25.08 -21.36 -8.40
N GLY A 418 24.88 -22.68 -8.26
CA GLY A 418 24.37 -23.31 -7.03
C GLY A 418 23.09 -24.10 -7.26
N ALA A 419 22.62 -24.79 -6.22
CA ALA A 419 21.37 -25.52 -6.26
C ALA A 419 20.18 -24.57 -6.03
N PRO A 420 19.00 -24.82 -6.66
CA PRO A 420 17.79 -24.09 -6.35
C PRO A 420 17.42 -24.17 -4.87
N PHE A 421 16.88 -23.09 -4.31
CA PHE A 421 16.46 -23.03 -2.91
C PHE A 421 15.13 -22.27 -2.77
N ALA A 422 14.38 -22.56 -1.70
CA ALA A 422 13.13 -21.86 -1.42
C ALA A 422 13.41 -20.42 -0.99
N ALA A 423 12.60 -19.47 -1.48
CA ALA A 423 12.70 -18.03 -1.23
C ALA A 423 12.17 -17.66 0.17
N VAL A 424 12.76 -18.29 1.18
CA VAL A 424 12.52 -18.06 2.61
C VAL A 424 13.85 -17.69 3.23
N PHE A 425 13.90 -16.53 3.89
CA PHE A 425 15.10 -15.99 4.51
C PHE A 425 14.84 -15.83 6.01
N PRO A 426 15.13 -16.86 6.82
CA PRO A 426 14.97 -16.79 8.26
C PRO A 426 16.09 -15.96 8.89
N ASP A 427 15.73 -15.10 9.85
CA ASP A 427 16.69 -14.32 10.61
C ASP A 427 16.20 -14.10 12.06
N LYS A 428 17.12 -13.71 12.92
CA LYS A 428 16.82 -13.25 14.28
C LYS A 428 16.04 -11.93 14.27
N HIS A 429 16.30 -11.07 13.30
CA HIS A 429 15.75 -9.74 13.15
C HIS A 429 14.66 -9.75 12.07
N SER A 430 13.61 -8.95 12.28
CA SER A 430 12.63 -8.70 11.23
C SER A 430 13.20 -7.73 10.20
N ALA A 431 12.81 -7.90 8.93
CA ALA A 431 13.04 -6.90 7.89
C ALA A 431 12.09 -5.69 7.99
N ILE A 432 11.16 -5.67 8.96
CA ILE A 432 10.24 -4.55 9.19
C ILE A 432 10.78 -3.65 10.31
N GLU A 433 10.94 -2.36 10.01
CA GLU A 433 11.36 -1.34 10.99
C GLU A 433 10.43 -1.33 12.22
N GLY A 434 11.02 -1.20 13.41
CA GLY A 434 10.31 -1.21 14.69
C GLY A 434 9.88 -2.59 15.20
N ALA A 435 10.02 -3.66 14.41
CA ALA A 435 9.74 -5.00 14.92
C ALA A 435 10.87 -5.50 15.84
N VAL A 436 10.47 -6.04 16.99
CA VAL A 436 11.38 -6.56 18.02
C VAL A 436 11.98 -7.89 17.58
N SER A 437 13.26 -8.10 17.86
CA SER A 437 13.97 -9.34 17.52
C SER A 437 13.38 -10.59 18.18
N ALA A 438 13.50 -11.75 17.51
CA ALA A 438 12.94 -13.01 17.97
C ALA A 438 13.57 -13.49 19.30
N TRP A 439 14.84 -13.14 19.54
CA TRP A 439 15.53 -13.36 20.81
C TRP A 439 16.59 -12.27 21.03
N PRO A 440 16.97 -11.99 22.30
CA PRO A 440 18.01 -11.01 22.59
C PRO A 440 19.43 -11.51 22.26
N SER A 441 20.39 -10.60 22.11
CA SER A 441 21.81 -10.94 21.96
C SER A 441 22.43 -11.28 23.32
N GLY A 442 23.30 -12.30 23.37
CA GLY A 442 24.13 -12.60 24.54
C GLY A 442 23.34 -13.02 25.79
N PRO A 443 23.95 -12.94 26.98
CA PRO A 443 23.31 -13.26 28.25
C PRO A 443 22.38 -12.12 28.68
N ALA A 444 21.22 -12.00 28.01
CA ALA A 444 20.24 -10.98 28.34
C ALA A 444 19.26 -11.44 29.43
N PRO A 445 18.81 -10.55 30.32
CA PRO A 445 17.82 -10.84 31.35
C PRO A 445 16.52 -11.43 30.78
N ALA A 446 15.82 -12.25 31.57
CA ALA A 446 14.60 -12.93 31.13
C ALA A 446 13.49 -11.97 30.65
N TRP A 447 13.41 -10.76 31.22
CA TRP A 447 12.41 -9.76 30.83
C TRP A 447 12.58 -9.21 29.42
N THR A 448 13.76 -9.39 28.80
CA THR A 448 14.02 -8.99 27.41
C THR A 448 13.52 -10.00 26.37
N ARG A 449 13.03 -11.17 26.83
CA ARG A 449 12.52 -12.27 25.99
C ARG A 449 11.01 -12.16 25.77
N TRP A 450 10.54 -12.80 24.71
CA TRP A 450 9.11 -12.97 24.46
C TRP A 450 8.46 -13.77 25.60
N ARG A 451 7.33 -13.26 26.12
CA ARG A 451 6.51 -13.93 27.12
C ARG A 451 5.48 -14.78 26.40
N LEU A 452 5.64 -16.10 26.50
CA LEU A 452 4.83 -17.07 25.78
C LEU A 452 3.93 -17.85 26.74
N PRO A 453 2.72 -18.27 26.31
CA PRO A 453 1.95 -19.30 27.00
C PRO A 453 2.78 -20.58 27.19
N LYS A 454 2.50 -21.35 28.25
CA LYS A 454 3.25 -22.58 28.58
C LYS A 454 3.35 -23.56 27.40
N SER A 455 2.30 -23.66 26.58
CA SER A 455 2.27 -24.53 25.39
C SER A 455 3.24 -24.14 24.28
N LEU A 456 3.72 -22.89 24.26
CA LEU A 456 4.62 -22.34 23.25
C LEU A 456 6.02 -22.02 23.83
N ALA A 457 6.17 -21.98 25.15
CA ALA A 457 7.35 -21.44 25.83
C ALA A 457 8.68 -22.15 25.52
N SER A 458 8.63 -23.44 25.16
CA SER A 458 9.83 -24.21 24.82
C SER A 458 10.24 -24.09 23.35
N ARG A 459 9.36 -23.57 22.49
CA ARG A 459 9.52 -23.63 21.04
C ARG A 459 10.41 -22.50 20.52
N PRO A 460 11.25 -22.75 19.49
CA PRO A 460 12.07 -21.71 18.89
C PRO A 460 11.22 -20.62 18.24
N LEU A 461 11.66 -19.38 18.40
CA LEU A 461 11.13 -18.20 17.70
C LEU A 461 12.06 -17.85 16.55
N ILE A 462 11.53 -17.40 15.41
CA ILE A 462 12.32 -16.95 14.27
C ILE A 462 11.56 -15.89 13.46
N HIS A 463 12.24 -14.87 12.95
CA HIS A 463 11.67 -13.99 11.93
C HIS A 463 11.99 -14.54 10.54
N ALA A 464 11.19 -14.19 9.54
CA ALA A 464 11.47 -14.56 8.16
C ALA A 464 10.96 -13.51 7.18
N VAL A 465 11.67 -13.41 6.06
CA VAL A 465 11.16 -12.86 4.81
C VAL A 465 10.75 -14.04 3.92
N ILE A 466 9.56 -13.98 3.34
CA ILE A 466 8.98 -15.05 2.52
C ILE A 466 8.54 -14.43 1.21
N HIS A 467 9.00 -15.00 0.09
CA HIS A 467 8.62 -14.59 -1.24
C HIS A 467 7.80 -15.70 -1.92
N PHE A 468 6.66 -15.33 -2.49
CA PHE A 468 5.74 -16.21 -3.21
C PHE A 468 5.79 -15.93 -4.71
N ALA A 469 5.66 -16.99 -5.51
CA ALA A 469 5.67 -16.86 -6.98
C ALA A 469 4.43 -16.10 -7.48
N GLU A 470 3.29 -16.28 -6.82
CA GLU A 470 2.03 -15.58 -7.11
C GLU A 470 1.78 -14.48 -6.04
N LYS A 471 1.00 -13.44 -6.38
CA LYS A 471 0.54 -12.47 -5.38
C LYS A 471 -0.34 -13.18 -4.36
N VAL A 472 -0.04 -13.00 -3.08
CA VAL A 472 -0.81 -13.49 -1.94
C VAL A 472 -1.50 -12.32 -1.26
N GLU A 473 -2.82 -12.40 -1.07
CA GLU A 473 -3.58 -11.50 -0.22
C GLU A 473 -3.48 -11.95 1.23
N GLY A 474 -3.23 -11.00 2.13
CA GLY A 474 -3.15 -11.28 3.55
C GLY A 474 -4.50 -11.57 4.21
N PRO A 475 -4.49 -11.90 5.51
CA PRO A 475 -3.31 -12.00 6.36
C PRO A 475 -2.46 -13.24 6.10
N VAL A 476 -1.15 -13.08 6.28
CA VAL A 476 -0.19 -14.17 6.38
C VAL A 476 0.16 -14.39 7.86
N LEU A 477 -0.37 -15.47 8.46
CA LEU A 477 -0.14 -15.86 9.86
C LEU A 477 0.48 -17.26 9.92
N LEU A 478 1.68 -17.39 10.50
CA LEU A 478 2.48 -18.61 10.40
C LEU A 478 2.88 -19.21 11.76
N GLY A 479 3.08 -20.52 11.75
CA GLY A 479 3.59 -21.29 12.88
C GLY A 479 2.57 -21.58 13.98
N ALA A 480 3.04 -22.19 15.06
CA ALA A 480 2.21 -22.65 16.18
C ALA A 480 1.58 -21.51 16.99
N GLY A 481 2.20 -20.32 16.93
CA GLY A 481 1.77 -19.13 17.64
C GLY A 481 0.74 -18.27 16.90
N ARG A 482 0.34 -18.65 15.67
CA ARG A 482 -0.54 -17.86 14.78
C ARG A 482 -1.88 -17.43 15.40
N PHE A 483 -2.38 -18.18 16.38
CA PHE A 483 -3.63 -17.87 17.08
C PHE A 483 -3.46 -16.99 18.32
N PHE A 484 -2.21 -16.75 18.75
CA PHE A 484 -1.84 -16.00 19.95
C PHE A 484 -0.88 -14.84 19.61
N GLY A 485 -1.09 -14.18 18.47
CA GLY A 485 -0.38 -12.93 18.15
C GLY A 485 1.08 -13.07 17.73
N LEU A 486 1.51 -14.27 17.38
CA LEU A 486 2.85 -14.57 16.88
C LEU A 486 2.79 -15.03 15.42
N GLY A 487 3.88 -14.85 14.68
CA GLY A 487 3.96 -15.19 13.26
C GLY A 487 3.10 -14.34 12.35
N LEU A 488 2.70 -13.13 12.78
CA LEU A 488 2.03 -12.17 11.91
C LEU A 488 3.03 -11.60 10.92
N CYS A 489 2.71 -11.64 9.63
CA CYS A 489 3.51 -11.03 8.59
C CYS A 489 2.82 -9.80 8.00
N ARG A 490 3.63 -8.85 7.55
CA ARG A 490 3.22 -7.66 6.80
C ARG A 490 3.82 -7.73 5.40
N ALA A 491 3.10 -7.22 4.40
CA ALA A 491 3.64 -7.07 3.06
C ALA A 491 4.85 -6.13 3.09
N ILE A 492 5.94 -6.54 2.43
CA ILE A 492 7.03 -5.64 2.07
C ILE A 492 6.71 -5.22 0.64
N GLU A 493 6.26 -3.98 0.47
CA GLU A 493 6.40 -3.38 -0.85
C GLU A 493 7.90 -3.37 -1.15
N PRO A 494 8.36 -3.86 -2.33
CA PRO A 494 9.74 -3.66 -2.70
C PRO A 494 9.99 -2.16 -2.56
N GLU A 495 10.99 -1.81 -1.74
CA GLU A 495 11.54 -0.46 -1.76
C GLU A 495 11.69 -0.10 -3.23
N ARG A 496 10.92 0.88 -3.68
CA ARG A 496 11.43 1.72 -4.75
C ARG A 496 12.66 2.34 -4.12
N ALA A 497 13.82 1.78 -4.46
CA ALA A 497 15.10 2.29 -4.02
C ALA A 497 15.08 3.83 -4.20
N PRO A 498 15.53 4.58 -3.19
CA PRO A 498 15.47 6.04 -3.19
C PRO A 498 16.22 6.68 -4.37
#